data_AF-A0A4E9FA05-F1
#
_entry.id   AF-A0A4E9FA05-F1
#
_cell.length_a   1.000
_cell.length_b   1.000
_cell.length_c   1.000
_cell.angle_alpha   90.00
_cell.angle_beta   90.00
_cell.angle_gamma   90.00
#
_symmetry.space_group_name_H-M   'P 1'
#
loop_
_entity.id
_entity.type
_entity.pdbx_description
1 polymer ?
#
loop_
_entity_poly.entity_id
_entity_poly.type
_entity_poly.pdbx_seq_one_letter_code
_entity_poly.pdbx_strand_id
1 'polypeptide(L)'
;MWKLLRIKDIKIDKDGKVRNVQVETPTGKLLDRPINVLYPLEVNDEEIHLEPNKKENMKIPETEQNTEELQEPIAMRTRSNTKRQSRLKEVNVYTRSPITLPAIKCNNITRTVCTKAFLWFSLSVISDQTTTTAPSSETCRDLHDQRQINGSKLTQIFHNKWTTTNQVHYYGWLGVRCQSTTNLVLTEGEIFLYDGNGSVSDFETAENCITQDGKCITNNSIVLWDIQQITKKCRYRKVGNFNAQFYENHVTIRLQ
;
A
#
# COMPACT_ATOMS: atom_id res chain seq x y z
N MET A 1 11.11 6.21 8.25
CA MET A 1 10.43 6.37 9.55
C MET A 1 9.31 5.33 9.61
N TRP A 2 9.42 4.31 10.46
CA TRP A 2 8.39 3.28 10.63
C TRP A 2 7.23 3.83 11.47
N LYS A 3 5.98 3.62 11.03
CA LYS A 3 4.78 4.04 11.78
C LYS A 3 4.12 2.79 12.35
N LEU A 4 4.04 2.72 13.69
CA LEU A 4 3.31 1.66 14.38
C LEU A 4 1.80 1.91 14.27
N LEU A 5 1.08 0.86 13.89
CA LEU A 5 -0.36 0.89 13.71
C LEU A 5 -0.97 -0.31 14.43
N ARG A 6 -2.15 -0.13 15.02
CA ARG A 6 -2.88 -1.21 15.68
C ARG A 6 -3.89 -1.81 14.71
N ILE A 7 -3.88 -3.12 14.54
CA ILE A 7 -4.93 -3.80 13.77
C ILE A 7 -6.24 -3.75 14.58
N LYS A 8 -7.31 -3.24 13.97
CA LYS A 8 -8.66 -3.15 14.56
C LYS A 8 -9.59 -4.23 14.04
N ASP A 9 -9.53 -4.49 12.74
CA ASP A 9 -10.40 -5.45 12.08
C ASP A 9 -9.68 -6.14 10.93
N ILE A 10 -10.03 -7.40 10.69
CA ILE A 10 -9.43 -8.24 9.65
C ILE A 10 -10.51 -8.60 8.64
N LYS A 11 -10.37 -8.14 7.39
CA LYS A 11 -11.34 -8.40 6.33
C LYS A 11 -11.02 -9.74 5.67
N ILE A 12 -11.89 -10.71 5.94
CA ILE A 12 -11.82 -12.07 5.39
C ILE A 12 -12.66 -12.11 4.10
N ASP A 13 -12.07 -12.59 3.02
CA ASP A 13 -12.77 -12.79 1.74
C ASP A 13 -13.67 -14.05 1.78
N LYS A 14 -14.54 -14.23 0.79
CA LYS A 14 -15.41 -15.41 0.63
C LYS A 14 -14.64 -16.74 0.66
N ASP A 15 -13.37 -16.71 0.23
CA ASP A 15 -12.47 -17.87 0.22
C ASP A 15 -11.85 -18.18 1.61
N GLY A 16 -12.20 -17.42 2.65
CA GLY A 16 -11.59 -17.52 3.98
C GLY A 16 -10.19 -16.88 4.09
N LYS A 17 -9.72 -16.22 3.04
CA LYS A 17 -8.38 -15.61 2.99
C LYS A 17 -8.41 -14.15 3.44
N VAL A 18 -7.42 -13.76 4.25
CA VAL A 18 -7.21 -12.39 4.68
C VAL A 18 -6.39 -11.65 3.62
N ARG A 19 -6.96 -10.61 3.02
CA ARG A 19 -6.22 -9.73 2.09
C ARG A 19 -6.05 -8.32 2.61
N ASN A 20 -7.02 -7.82 3.37
CA ASN A 20 -7.05 -6.46 3.89
C ASN A 20 -7.34 -6.44 5.38
N VAL A 21 -6.85 -5.41 6.04
CA VAL A 21 -6.90 -5.19 7.48
C VAL A 21 -7.18 -3.71 7.71
N GLN A 22 -8.11 -3.41 8.60
CA GLN A 22 -8.33 -2.04 9.08
C GLN A 22 -7.36 -1.77 10.22
N VAL A 23 -6.54 -0.73 10.07
CA VAL A 23 -5.53 -0.33 11.04
C VAL A 23 -5.84 1.05 11.60
N GLU A 24 -5.63 1.19 12.91
CA GLU A 24 -5.75 2.45 13.65
C GLU A 24 -4.37 3.09 13.79
N THR A 25 -4.29 4.35 13.41
CA THR A 25 -3.12 5.21 13.64
C THR A 25 -3.08 5.71 15.09
N PRO A 26 -1.92 6.14 15.63
CA PRO A 26 -1.84 6.77 16.95
C PRO A 26 -2.76 7.99 17.13
N THR A 27 -3.17 8.63 16.02
CA THR A 27 -4.11 9.74 16.00
C THR A 27 -5.59 9.29 15.97
N GLY A 28 -5.87 7.98 16.08
CA GLY A 28 -7.22 7.41 16.04
C GLY A 28 -7.84 7.28 14.64
N LYS A 29 -7.13 7.67 13.57
CA LYS A 29 -7.64 7.52 12.20
C LYS A 29 -7.56 6.05 11.77
N LEU A 30 -8.66 5.54 11.24
CA LEU A 30 -8.77 4.21 10.64
C LEU A 30 -8.36 4.24 9.16
N LEU A 31 -7.57 3.26 8.75
CA LEU A 31 -7.10 3.09 7.38
C LEU A 31 -7.27 1.63 6.97
N ASP A 32 -7.74 1.37 5.76
CA ASP A 32 -7.69 0.03 5.18
C ASP A 32 -6.32 -0.20 4.53
N ARG A 33 -5.67 -1.31 4.89
CA ARG A 33 -4.35 -1.70 4.38
C ARG A 33 -4.34 -3.17 3.98
N PRO A 34 -3.70 -3.55 2.86
CA PRO A 34 -3.49 -4.95 2.57
C PRO A 34 -2.55 -5.59 3.59
N ILE A 35 -2.81 -6.83 4.01
CA ILE A 35 -2.06 -7.46 5.10
C ILE A 35 -0.57 -7.61 4.78
N ASN A 36 -0.22 -7.74 3.50
CA ASN A 36 1.15 -7.92 3.02
C ASN A 36 2.04 -6.66 3.10
N VAL A 37 1.47 -5.47 3.41
CA VAL A 37 2.27 -4.27 3.69
C VAL A 37 2.58 -4.09 5.17
N LEU A 38 1.92 -4.87 6.03
CA LEU A 38 2.13 -4.80 7.47
C LEU A 38 3.29 -5.72 7.86
N TYR A 39 4.23 -5.20 8.63
CA TYR A 39 5.26 -6.01 9.26
C TYR A 39 4.80 -6.30 10.70
N PRO A 40 4.65 -7.58 11.10
CA PRO A 40 4.27 -7.90 12.46
C PRO A 40 5.36 -7.44 13.43
N LEU A 41 4.92 -6.83 14.54
CA LEU A 41 5.79 -6.60 15.70
C LEU A 41 5.46 -7.68 16.72
N GLU A 42 6.40 -8.59 16.93
CA GLU A 42 6.31 -9.58 18.00
C GLU A 42 6.53 -8.85 19.33
N VAL A 43 5.54 -8.92 20.22
CA VAL A 43 5.64 -8.45 21.60
C VAL A 43 5.67 -9.71 22.45
N ASN A 44 6.72 -9.90 23.25
CA ASN A 44 6.77 -11.04 24.16
C ASN A 44 5.79 -10.78 25.31
N ASP A 45 4.75 -11.61 25.43
CA ASP A 45 3.79 -11.56 26.54
C ASP A 45 4.36 -12.10 27.87
N GLU A 46 5.68 -12.29 27.97
CA GLU A 46 6.35 -12.77 29.19
C GLU A 46 6.27 -11.77 30.36
N GLU A 47 5.75 -10.56 30.17
CA GLU A 47 5.41 -9.62 31.25
C GLU A 47 3.93 -9.64 31.69
N ILE A 48 3.08 -10.51 31.11
CA ILE A 48 1.71 -10.66 31.60
C ILE A 48 1.60 -11.97 32.38
N HIS A 49 2.00 -11.90 33.65
CA HIS A 49 1.64 -12.89 34.66
C HIS A 49 0.10 -12.99 34.78
N LEU A 50 -0.51 -13.92 34.06
CA LEU A 50 -1.85 -14.40 34.35
C LEU A 50 -1.81 -15.93 34.41
N GLU A 51 -1.95 -16.44 35.63
CA GLU A 51 -1.86 -17.84 36.00
C GLU A 51 -2.78 -18.74 35.14
N PRO A 52 -2.27 -19.86 34.61
CA PRO A 52 -3.04 -20.78 33.78
C PRO A 52 -3.92 -21.68 34.65
N ASN A 53 -5.24 -21.49 34.56
CA ASN A 53 -6.21 -22.41 35.14
C ASN A 53 -6.27 -23.71 34.30
N LYS A 54 -5.69 -24.76 34.91
CA LYS A 54 -5.83 -26.20 34.68
C LYS A 54 -6.86 -26.61 33.63
N LYS A 55 -6.39 -27.08 32.46
CA LYS A 55 -7.17 -27.96 31.59
C LYS A 55 -6.96 -29.42 31.98
N GLU A 56 -8.12 -30.01 32.20
CA GLU A 56 -8.44 -31.31 32.73
C GLU A 56 -8.08 -32.43 31.74
N ASN A 57 -7.43 -33.46 32.27
CA ASN A 57 -7.11 -34.71 31.60
C ASN A 57 -8.38 -35.57 31.51
N MET A 58 -8.76 -36.02 30.32
CA MET A 58 -9.70 -37.13 30.15
C MET A 58 -9.01 -38.28 29.43
N LYS A 59 -8.54 -39.23 30.26
CA LYS A 59 -8.19 -40.63 29.92
C LYS A 59 -9.47 -41.48 30.08
N ILE A 60 -9.43 -42.75 29.65
CA ILE A 60 -10.35 -43.92 29.92
C ILE A 60 -10.93 -44.50 28.60
N PRO A 61 -11.02 -45.83 28.39
CA PRO A 61 -10.07 -46.90 28.73
C PRO A 61 -9.88 -47.96 27.60
N GLU A 62 -8.95 -48.87 27.87
CA GLU A 62 -8.69 -50.13 27.18
C GLU A 62 -9.82 -51.15 27.40
N THR A 63 -10.17 -51.91 26.35
CA THR A 63 -10.89 -53.18 26.49
C THR A 63 -10.11 -54.26 25.74
N GLU A 64 -9.58 -55.21 26.50
CA GLU A 64 -8.98 -56.45 26.07
C GLU A 64 -10.08 -57.48 25.72
N GLN A 65 -9.96 -58.15 24.58
CA GLN A 65 -10.53 -59.49 24.37
C GLN A 65 -9.75 -60.27 23.30
N ASN A 66 -8.88 -61.16 23.80
CA ASN A 66 -8.59 -62.54 23.38
C ASN A 66 -9.79 -63.22 22.67
N THR A 67 -9.71 -64.20 21.75
CA THR A 67 -8.68 -65.11 21.23
C THR A 67 -9.32 -65.89 20.06
N GLU A 68 -8.50 -66.48 19.17
CA GLU A 68 -8.82 -67.59 18.24
C GLU A 68 -9.81 -67.33 17.08
N GLU A 69 -9.30 -67.23 15.85
CA GLU A 69 -9.08 -68.42 15.01
C GLU A 69 -8.21 -68.08 13.79
N LEU A 70 -7.34 -69.03 13.47
CA LEU A 70 -6.20 -68.94 12.58
C LEU A 70 -6.67 -69.20 11.13
N GLN A 71 -6.98 -68.16 10.36
CA GLN A 71 -7.16 -68.28 8.91
C GLN A 71 -5.92 -67.76 8.19
N GLU A 72 -5.34 -68.64 7.36
CA GLU A 72 -4.06 -68.53 6.70
C GLU A 72 -3.82 -67.16 6.04
N PRO A 73 -2.57 -66.66 6.04
CA PRO A 73 -2.24 -65.34 5.54
C PRO A 73 -2.44 -65.32 4.02
N ILE A 74 -3.62 -64.86 3.59
CA ILE A 74 -3.84 -64.40 2.24
C ILE A 74 -2.81 -63.31 2.04
N ALA A 75 -1.78 -63.67 1.26
CA ALA A 75 -0.59 -62.91 0.93
C ALA A 75 -0.74 -61.44 1.32
N MET A 76 0.08 -60.98 2.27
CA MET A 76 0.37 -59.57 2.39
C MET A 76 0.71 -59.11 0.98
N ARG A 77 -0.28 -58.52 0.31
CA ARG A 77 -0.05 -57.53 -0.70
C ARG A 77 0.61 -56.45 0.11
N THR A 78 1.93 -56.55 0.22
CA THR A 78 2.81 -55.40 0.21
C THR A 78 2.28 -54.64 -0.98
N ARG A 79 1.33 -53.73 -0.74
CA ARG A 79 1.26 -52.50 -1.47
C ARG A 79 2.70 -52.07 -1.36
N SER A 80 3.45 -52.34 -2.42
CA SER A 80 4.58 -51.53 -2.79
C SER A 80 3.96 -50.15 -2.88
N ASN A 81 3.81 -49.53 -1.71
CA ASN A 81 4.15 -48.15 -1.48
C ASN A 81 5.59 -48.13 -1.96
N THR A 82 5.73 -48.08 -3.28
CA THR A 82 6.78 -47.38 -3.94
C THR A 82 6.59 -45.99 -3.36
N LYS A 83 7.11 -45.79 -2.14
CA LYS A 83 7.67 -44.54 -1.68
C LYS A 83 8.61 -44.24 -2.83
N ARG A 84 8.08 -43.64 -3.89
CA ARG A 84 8.87 -43.07 -4.97
C ARG A 84 9.81 -42.20 -4.19
N GLN A 85 11.05 -42.66 -4.13
CA GLN A 85 12.10 -42.13 -3.30
C GLN A 85 12.23 -40.69 -3.77
N SER A 86 11.56 -39.82 -3.05
CA SER A 86 11.34 -38.45 -3.45
C SER A 86 12.71 -37.81 -3.38
N ARG A 87 13.27 -37.52 -4.56
CA ARG A 87 14.60 -36.92 -4.64
C ARG A 87 14.50 -35.55 -3.98
N LEU A 88 15.21 -35.36 -2.88
CA LEU A 88 15.48 -34.02 -2.36
C LEU A 88 16.29 -33.30 -3.43
N LYS A 89 15.81 -32.13 -3.86
CA LYS A 89 16.54 -31.25 -4.76
C LYS A 89 16.59 -29.87 -4.14
N GLU A 90 17.69 -29.18 -4.36
CA GLU A 90 17.81 -27.76 -4.04
C GLU A 90 16.98 -26.95 -5.03
N VAL A 91 16.12 -26.07 -4.52
CA VAL A 91 15.29 -25.16 -5.31
C VAL A 91 15.50 -23.73 -4.86
N ASN A 92 15.46 -22.80 -5.82
CA ASN A 92 15.44 -21.37 -5.52
C ASN A 92 13.99 -20.94 -5.28
N VAL A 93 13.69 -20.45 -4.08
CA VAL A 93 12.38 -19.88 -3.78
C VAL A 93 12.46 -18.37 -4.01
N TYR A 94 11.52 -17.87 -4.79
CA TYR A 94 11.35 -16.44 -5.05
C TYR A 94 10.03 -15.98 -4.46
N THR A 95 10.03 -14.78 -3.89
CA THR A 95 8.82 -14.10 -3.45
C THR A 95 8.60 -12.86 -4.31
N ARG A 96 7.35 -12.43 -4.39
CA ARG A 96 7.00 -11.19 -5.08
C ARG A 96 7.43 -10.01 -4.21
N SER A 97 8.21 -9.11 -4.80
CA SER A 97 8.60 -7.84 -4.16
C SER A 97 7.85 -6.69 -4.83
N PRO A 98 7.37 -5.69 -4.08
CA PRO A 98 6.89 -4.46 -4.71
C PRO A 98 8.02 -3.80 -5.50
N ILE A 99 7.64 -3.15 -6.61
CA ILE A 99 8.55 -2.31 -7.37
C ILE A 99 8.38 -0.87 -6.88
N THR A 100 9.47 -0.27 -6.40
CA THR A 100 9.53 1.17 -6.12
C THR A 100 9.99 1.94 -7.34
N LEU A 101 9.29 3.00 -7.71
CA LEU A 101 9.64 3.89 -8.81
C LEU A 101 9.60 5.35 -8.37
N PRO A 102 10.53 6.18 -8.87
CA PRO A 102 10.40 7.63 -8.72
C PRO A 102 9.16 8.11 -9.47
N ALA A 103 8.44 9.03 -8.86
CA ALA A 103 7.22 9.61 -9.40
C ALA A 103 7.08 11.08 -8.97
N ILE A 104 6.30 11.81 -9.74
CA ILE A 104 6.01 13.22 -9.50
C ILE A 104 4.52 13.43 -9.35
N LYS A 105 4.09 14.22 -8.36
CA LYS A 105 2.71 14.65 -8.17
C LYS A 105 2.59 16.14 -8.46
N CYS A 106 1.65 16.51 -9.32
CA CYS A 106 1.28 17.89 -9.60
C CYS A 106 -0.17 18.16 -9.22
N ASN A 107 -0.42 19.36 -8.70
CA ASN A 107 -1.78 19.86 -8.44
C ASN A 107 -1.86 21.37 -8.61
N ASN A 108 -3.00 21.85 -9.09
CA ASN A 108 -3.37 23.25 -9.16
C ASN A 108 -4.12 23.62 -7.90
N ILE A 109 -3.60 24.57 -7.13
CA ILE A 109 -4.25 25.11 -5.94
C ILE A 109 -4.77 26.49 -6.30
N THR A 110 -6.09 26.63 -6.42
CA THR A 110 -6.76 27.90 -6.71
C THR A 110 -7.36 28.47 -5.44
N ARG A 111 -6.88 29.64 -5.01
CA ARG A 111 -7.45 30.38 -3.88
C ARG A 111 -8.31 31.52 -4.39
N THR A 112 -9.57 31.57 -3.97
CA THR A 112 -10.54 32.61 -4.31
C THR A 112 -10.91 33.38 -3.05
N VAL A 113 -10.61 34.68 -3.05
CA VAL A 113 -10.94 35.60 -1.96
C VAL A 113 -12.02 36.55 -2.45
N CYS A 114 -13.17 36.53 -1.77
CA CYS A 114 -14.25 37.48 -1.97
C CYS A 114 -14.23 38.53 -0.87
N THR A 115 -14.21 39.79 -1.27
CA THR A 115 -14.24 40.93 -0.36
C THR A 115 -15.44 41.81 -0.60
N LYS A 116 -16.04 42.32 0.47
CA LYS A 116 -17.04 43.38 0.45
C LYS A 116 -16.38 44.70 0.83
N ALA A 117 -16.53 45.70 -0.02
CA ALA A 117 -16.08 47.06 0.26
C ALA A 117 -17.28 48.01 0.33
N PHE A 118 -17.21 49.00 1.21
CA PHE A 118 -18.17 50.09 1.29
C PHE A 118 -17.44 51.43 1.36
N LEU A 119 -17.32 52.09 0.20
CA LEU A 119 -16.52 53.30 -0.01
C LEU A 119 -15.07 53.07 0.49
N TRP A 120 -14.42 54.09 1.06
CA TRP A 120 -13.10 53.94 1.68
C TRP A 120 -13.15 53.44 3.13
N PHE A 121 -14.35 53.33 3.73
CA PHE A 121 -14.50 53.13 5.18
C PHE A 121 -14.26 51.69 5.62
N SER A 122 -14.55 50.71 4.76
CA SER A 122 -14.35 49.30 5.13
C SER A 122 -14.05 48.41 3.92
N LEU A 123 -13.12 47.50 4.14
CA LEU A 123 -12.84 46.32 3.32
C LEU A 123 -12.91 45.11 4.23
N SER A 124 -13.81 44.17 3.94
CA SER A 124 -13.91 42.91 4.69
C SER A 124 -13.85 41.72 3.76
N VAL A 125 -13.17 40.66 4.19
CA VAL A 125 -13.17 39.36 3.50
C VAL A 125 -14.44 38.63 3.92
N ILE A 126 -15.31 38.34 2.94
CA ILE A 126 -16.56 37.63 3.18
C ILE A 126 -16.46 36.13 2.88
N SER A 127 -15.48 35.73 2.07
CA SER A 127 -15.21 34.34 1.74
C SER A 127 -13.75 34.19 1.32
N ASP A 128 -13.12 33.12 1.78
CA ASP A 128 -11.78 32.71 1.38
C ASP A 128 -11.81 31.19 1.22
N GLN A 129 -11.72 30.74 -0.03
CA GLN A 129 -11.86 29.33 -0.38
C GLN A 129 -10.67 28.88 -1.21
N THR A 130 -10.23 27.66 -0.98
CA THR A 130 -9.18 27.01 -1.76
C THR A 130 -9.72 25.74 -2.40
N THR A 131 -9.62 25.65 -3.72
CA THR A 131 -9.95 24.45 -4.49
C THR A 131 -8.67 23.85 -5.06
N THR A 132 -8.64 22.54 -5.20
CA THR A 132 -7.50 21.82 -5.77
C THR A 132 -7.95 20.99 -6.96
N THR A 133 -7.28 21.14 -8.11
CA THR A 133 -7.59 20.41 -9.35
C THR A 133 -6.34 19.78 -9.96
N ALA A 134 -6.53 18.74 -10.79
CA ALA A 134 -5.43 18.15 -11.55
C ALA A 134 -5.07 19.01 -12.78
N PRO A 135 -3.79 19.39 -12.97
CA PRO A 135 -3.31 19.96 -14.24
C PRO A 135 -3.20 18.88 -15.33
N SER A 136 -2.94 19.30 -16.58
CA SER A 136 -2.66 18.36 -17.67
C SER A 136 -1.32 17.63 -17.46
N SER A 137 -1.16 16.48 -18.10
CA SER A 137 0.10 15.71 -18.08
C SER A 137 1.28 16.49 -18.64
N GLU A 138 1.04 17.24 -19.71
CA GLU A 138 2.05 18.06 -20.40
C GLU A 138 2.48 19.19 -19.48
N THR A 139 1.51 19.89 -18.88
CA THR A 139 1.78 20.95 -17.90
C THR A 139 2.64 20.45 -16.74
N CYS A 140 2.33 19.26 -16.21
CA CYS A 140 3.10 18.68 -15.10
C CYS A 140 4.52 18.27 -15.52
N ARG A 141 4.68 17.73 -16.74
CA ARG A 141 6.01 17.39 -17.31
C ARG A 141 6.83 18.65 -17.55
N ASP A 142 6.26 19.66 -18.20
CA ASP A 142 6.94 20.94 -18.46
C ASP A 142 7.35 21.63 -17.16
N LEU A 143 6.46 21.63 -16.16
CA LEU A 143 6.74 22.18 -14.84
C LEU A 143 7.89 21.45 -14.15
N HIS A 144 7.93 20.12 -14.27
CA HIS A 144 9.03 19.32 -13.77
C HIS A 144 10.33 19.64 -14.54
N ASP A 145 10.33 19.58 -15.86
CA ASP A 145 11.56 19.67 -16.66
C ASP A 145 12.16 21.08 -16.64
N GLN A 146 11.33 22.12 -16.68
CA GLN A 146 11.79 23.51 -16.74
C GLN A 146 11.89 24.18 -15.37
N ARG A 147 11.26 23.61 -14.33
CA ARG A 147 11.13 24.23 -12.99
C ARG A 147 10.53 25.65 -13.01
N GLN A 148 9.78 25.96 -14.05
CA GLN A 148 9.08 27.23 -14.25
C GLN A 148 7.87 27.01 -15.17
N ILE A 149 6.90 27.92 -15.11
CA ILE A 149 5.74 27.89 -16.01
C ILE A 149 5.25 29.32 -16.23
N ASN A 150 4.99 29.70 -17.49
CA ASN A 150 4.54 31.05 -17.87
C ASN A 150 5.42 32.18 -17.27
N GLY A 151 6.73 31.95 -17.15
CA GLY A 151 7.69 32.89 -16.54
C GLY A 151 7.74 32.87 -15.01
N SER A 152 6.79 32.22 -14.34
CA SER A 152 6.82 32.03 -12.88
C SER A 152 7.73 30.87 -12.51
N LYS A 153 8.84 31.17 -11.83
CA LYS A 153 9.77 30.16 -11.32
C LYS A 153 9.19 29.45 -10.10
N LEU A 154 9.46 28.16 -9.97
CA LEU A 154 9.14 27.41 -8.77
C LEU A 154 10.02 27.84 -7.58
N THR A 155 9.38 27.98 -6.43
CA THR A 155 10.03 28.18 -5.14
C THR A 155 9.94 26.90 -4.32
N GLN A 156 11.03 26.49 -3.69
CA GLN A 156 11.04 25.30 -2.84
C GLN A 156 10.38 25.63 -1.50
N ILE A 157 9.37 24.84 -1.12
CA ILE A 157 8.71 24.95 0.19
C ILE A 157 9.29 23.90 1.15
N PHE A 158 9.61 22.71 0.63
CA PHE A 158 10.13 21.58 1.39
C PHE A 158 11.07 20.74 0.54
N HIS A 159 11.79 19.80 1.14
CA HIS A 159 12.86 19.00 0.52
C HIS A 159 12.48 18.46 -0.88
N ASN A 160 11.24 17.96 -1.04
CA ASN A 160 10.74 17.43 -2.31
C ASN A 160 9.44 18.13 -2.77
N LYS A 161 9.23 19.39 -2.41
CA LYS A 161 8.01 20.13 -2.75
C LYS A 161 8.31 21.56 -3.16
N TRP A 162 7.76 21.95 -4.29
CA TRP A 162 7.90 23.27 -4.89
C TRP A 162 6.55 23.86 -5.26
N THR A 163 6.44 25.18 -5.28
CA THR A 163 5.24 25.91 -5.70
C THR A 163 5.57 27.15 -6.52
N THR A 164 4.67 27.55 -7.41
CA THR A 164 4.61 28.94 -7.87
C THR A 164 4.08 29.84 -6.75
N THR A 165 4.42 31.13 -6.76
CA THR A 165 4.06 32.10 -5.70
C THR A 165 3.24 33.26 -6.25
N ASN A 166 2.02 32.96 -6.69
CA ASN A 166 1.05 33.95 -7.09
C ASN A 166 0.20 34.34 -5.87
N GLN A 167 0.14 35.64 -5.55
CA GLN A 167 -0.68 36.18 -4.47
C GLN A 167 -2.02 36.71 -5.01
N VAL A 168 -3.07 36.67 -4.19
CA VAL A 168 -4.36 37.30 -4.52
C VAL A 168 -4.30 38.76 -4.09
N HIS A 169 -4.48 39.68 -5.03
CA HIS A 169 -4.44 41.13 -4.77
C HIS A 169 -5.84 41.74 -4.78
N TYR A 170 -6.60 41.53 -3.71
CA TYR A 170 -7.97 42.05 -3.65
C TYR A 170 -8.01 43.53 -3.24
N TYR A 171 -8.77 44.30 -4.02
CA TYR A 171 -9.12 45.70 -3.74
C TYR A 171 -10.57 45.94 -4.16
N GLY A 172 -11.26 46.82 -3.45
CA GLY A 172 -12.66 47.14 -3.72
C GLY A 172 -13.03 48.52 -3.17
N TRP A 173 -13.94 49.20 -3.87
CA TRP A 173 -14.46 50.51 -3.46
C TRP A 173 -15.95 50.42 -3.09
N LEU A 174 -16.72 49.54 -3.73
CA LEU A 174 -18.12 49.30 -3.41
C LEU A 174 -18.56 47.91 -3.86
N GLY A 175 -19.38 47.26 -3.04
CA GLY A 175 -19.97 45.97 -3.35
C GLY A 175 -19.05 44.79 -3.06
N VAL A 176 -19.41 43.63 -3.58
CA VAL A 176 -18.66 42.38 -3.41
C VAL A 176 -17.84 42.10 -4.67
N ARG A 177 -16.56 41.79 -4.49
CA ARG A 177 -15.67 41.35 -5.57
C ARG A 177 -14.93 40.10 -5.14
N CYS A 178 -14.84 39.13 -6.04
CA CYS A 178 -14.05 37.92 -5.86
C CYS A 178 -12.86 37.95 -6.79
N GLN A 179 -11.69 37.59 -6.28
CA GLN A 179 -10.48 37.40 -7.06
C GLN A 179 -9.89 36.04 -6.78
N SER A 180 -9.31 35.43 -7.81
CA SER A 180 -8.70 34.11 -7.72
C SER A 180 -7.26 34.14 -8.18
N THR A 181 -6.42 33.35 -7.52
CA THR A 181 -5.06 33.06 -7.99
C THR A 181 -4.84 31.56 -7.98
N THR A 182 -4.05 31.06 -8.92
CA THR A 182 -3.74 29.63 -9.02
C THR A 182 -2.25 29.42 -8.88
N ASN A 183 -1.87 28.49 -8.00
CA ASN A 183 -0.50 28.06 -7.84
C ASN A 183 -0.35 26.58 -8.21
N LEU A 184 0.70 26.27 -8.96
CA LEU A 184 1.06 24.89 -9.27
C LEU A 184 2.02 24.39 -8.21
N VAL A 185 1.70 23.24 -7.62
CA VAL A 185 2.56 22.54 -6.68
C VAL A 185 3.11 21.29 -7.34
N LEU A 186 4.43 21.14 -7.29
CA LEU A 186 5.16 19.96 -7.73
C LEU A 186 5.72 19.24 -6.51
N THR A 187 5.48 17.94 -6.39
CA THR A 187 6.04 17.10 -5.33
C THR A 187 6.75 15.90 -5.93
N GLU A 188 7.98 15.63 -5.52
CA GLU A 188 8.77 14.45 -5.90
C GLU A 188 8.72 13.40 -4.80
N GLY A 189 8.80 12.13 -5.18
CA GLY A 189 8.61 11.01 -4.27
C GLY A 189 8.57 9.68 -5.00
N GLU A 190 8.02 8.65 -4.36
CA GLU A 190 8.04 7.29 -4.88
C GLU A 190 6.66 6.65 -4.87
N ILE A 191 6.44 5.76 -5.84
CA ILE A 191 5.28 4.88 -5.91
C ILE A 191 5.74 3.42 -5.76
N PHE A 192 4.91 2.61 -5.10
CA PHE A 192 5.07 1.18 -4.88
C PHE A 192 4.02 0.42 -5.69
N LEU A 193 4.48 -0.44 -6.59
CA LEU A 193 3.64 -1.27 -7.45
C LEU A 193 3.68 -2.72 -6.97
N TYR A 194 2.52 -3.28 -6.63
CA TYR A 194 2.40 -4.70 -6.29
C TYR A 194 1.95 -5.51 -7.51
N ASP A 195 0.79 -5.19 -8.10
CA ASP A 195 0.07 -6.16 -8.93
C ASP A 195 -0.45 -5.62 -10.28
N GLY A 196 0.05 -4.46 -10.72
CA GLY A 196 -0.45 -3.82 -11.93
C GLY A 196 -1.75 -3.02 -11.71
N ASN A 197 -2.51 -3.36 -10.66
CA ASN A 197 -3.63 -2.60 -10.12
C ASN A 197 -3.26 -2.03 -8.75
N GLY A 198 -3.32 -0.71 -8.62
CA GLY A 198 -3.08 0.00 -7.36
C GLY A 198 -1.60 0.29 -7.12
N SER A 199 -1.25 1.58 -7.15
CA SER A 199 0.01 2.09 -6.64
C SER A 199 -0.20 2.64 -5.23
N VAL A 200 0.56 2.15 -4.26
CA VAL A 200 0.68 2.82 -2.95
C VAL A 200 1.78 3.85 -3.11
N SER A 201 1.57 5.11 -2.79
CA SER A 201 2.64 6.11 -2.86
C SER A 201 2.60 7.01 -1.65
N ASP A 202 3.69 7.74 -1.39
CA ASP A 202 3.71 8.83 -0.41
C ASP A 202 2.69 9.93 -0.73
N PHE A 203 2.11 9.89 -1.94
CA PHE A 203 1.26 10.92 -2.51
C PHE A 203 -0.24 10.80 -2.22
N GLU A 204 -0.69 9.85 -1.37
CA GLU A 204 -2.08 9.39 -1.17
C GLU A 204 -2.48 8.20 -2.05
N THR A 205 -3.59 7.54 -1.70
CA THR A 205 -4.02 6.29 -2.30
C THR A 205 -4.46 6.50 -3.75
N ALA A 206 -3.72 5.94 -4.69
CA ALA A 206 -4.11 5.87 -6.10
C ALA A 206 -4.98 4.62 -6.33
N GLU A 207 -6.14 4.59 -5.67
CA GLU A 207 -7.18 3.61 -5.99
C GLU A 207 -7.63 3.82 -7.45
N ASN A 208 -7.74 2.73 -8.21
CA ASN A 208 -8.18 2.69 -9.62
C ASN A 208 -7.18 3.14 -10.70
N CYS A 209 -5.92 3.42 -10.36
CA CYS A 209 -4.93 3.75 -11.39
C CYS A 209 -4.28 2.51 -12.01
N ILE A 210 -4.25 2.48 -13.35
CA ILE A 210 -3.60 1.44 -14.15
C ILE A 210 -2.11 1.79 -14.26
N THR A 211 -1.25 0.88 -13.81
CA THR A 211 0.21 1.12 -13.78
C THR A 211 0.86 1.29 -15.16
N GLN A 212 0.25 0.72 -16.20
CA GLN A 212 0.76 0.74 -17.57
C GLN A 212 0.58 2.10 -18.27
N ASP A 213 -0.28 2.97 -17.75
CA ASP A 213 -0.55 4.28 -18.37
C ASP A 213 0.57 5.31 -18.12
N GLY A 214 1.45 5.04 -17.14
CA GLY A 214 2.50 5.98 -16.73
C GLY A 214 1.97 7.25 -16.05
N LYS A 215 0.66 7.29 -15.80
CA LYS A 215 -0.03 8.41 -15.18
C LYS A 215 -1.22 7.93 -14.36
N CYS A 216 -1.51 8.65 -13.30
CA CYS A 216 -2.68 8.48 -12.46
C CYS A 216 -3.32 9.85 -12.25
N ILE A 217 -4.59 9.99 -12.65
CA ILE A 217 -5.31 11.25 -12.55
C ILE A 217 -6.43 11.09 -11.53
N THR A 218 -6.42 11.94 -10.52
CA THR A 218 -7.52 12.12 -9.59
C THR A 218 -8.16 13.49 -9.83
N ASN A 219 -9.28 13.79 -9.16
CA ASN A 219 -9.92 15.10 -9.30
C ASN A 219 -9.00 16.26 -8.85
N ASN A 220 -8.06 15.99 -7.95
CA ASN A 220 -7.25 16.99 -7.28
C ASN A 220 -5.77 16.96 -7.70
N SER A 221 -5.31 15.94 -8.39
CA SER A 221 -3.89 15.84 -8.75
C SER A 221 -3.63 14.87 -9.88
N ILE A 222 -2.47 15.01 -10.49
CA ILE A 222 -1.89 14.02 -11.40
C ILE A 222 -0.58 13.49 -10.82
N VAL A 223 -0.39 12.17 -10.89
CA VAL A 223 0.87 11.51 -10.55
C VAL A 223 1.44 10.89 -11.82
N LEU A 224 2.72 11.14 -12.11
CA LEU A 224 3.41 10.64 -13.30
C LEU A 224 4.62 9.80 -12.90
N TRP A 225 4.90 8.74 -13.66
CA TRP A 225 6.09 7.89 -13.50
C TRP A 225 6.55 7.36 -14.86
N ASP A 226 7.80 6.90 -14.92
CA ASP A 226 8.35 6.29 -16.13
C ASP A 226 8.04 4.79 -16.23
N ILE A 227 7.25 4.42 -17.24
CA ILE A 227 6.87 3.03 -17.53
C ILE A 227 8.08 2.18 -17.92
N GLN A 228 9.11 2.76 -18.56
CA GLN A 228 10.28 2.01 -19.01
C GLN A 228 11.07 1.41 -17.84
N GLN A 229 10.94 1.98 -16.65
CA GLN A 229 11.55 1.43 -15.44
C GLN A 229 10.81 0.19 -14.93
N ILE A 230 9.52 0.04 -15.23
CA ILE A 230 8.73 -1.14 -14.85
C ILE A 230 9.23 -2.38 -15.59
N THR A 231 9.47 -2.26 -16.90
CA THR A 231 9.88 -3.40 -17.73
C THR A 231 11.30 -3.87 -17.42
N LYS A 232 12.16 -2.98 -16.91
CA LYS A 232 13.55 -3.30 -16.54
C LYS A 232 13.69 -3.93 -15.15
N LYS A 233 12.73 -3.72 -14.23
CA LYS A 233 12.83 -4.20 -12.84
C LYS A 233 12.21 -5.59 -12.65
N CYS A 234 12.97 -6.49 -12.01
CA CYS A 234 12.46 -7.82 -11.65
C CYS A 234 11.42 -7.73 -10.52
N ARG A 235 10.24 -8.34 -10.74
CA ARG A 235 9.15 -8.41 -9.73
C ARG A 235 9.40 -9.41 -8.61
N TYR A 236 10.39 -10.28 -8.79
CA TYR A 236 10.67 -11.38 -7.88
C TYR A 236 12.00 -11.17 -7.19
N ARG A 237 11.98 -11.25 -5.87
CA ARG A 237 13.18 -11.28 -5.03
C ARG A 237 13.44 -12.72 -4.62
N LYS A 238 14.69 -13.16 -4.71
CA LYS A 238 15.11 -14.45 -4.19
C LYS A 238 14.98 -14.45 -2.66
N VAL A 239 14.19 -15.39 -2.14
CA VAL A 239 14.05 -15.63 -0.69
C VAL A 239 15.26 -16.41 -0.20
N GLY A 240 15.62 -17.47 -0.93
CA GLY A 240 16.74 -18.34 -0.57
C GLY A 240 16.75 -19.63 -1.37
N ASN A 241 17.71 -20.49 -1.03
CA ASN A 241 17.78 -21.85 -1.53
C ASN A 241 17.22 -22.78 -0.46
N PHE A 242 16.36 -23.70 -0.85
CA PHE A 242 15.72 -24.63 0.07
C PHE A 242 15.76 -26.05 -0.49
N ASN A 243 15.78 -27.02 0.41
CA ASN A 243 15.58 -28.42 0.02
C ASN A 243 14.09 -28.66 -0.20
N ALA A 244 13.75 -29.15 -1.39
CA ALA A 244 12.39 -29.49 -1.77
C ALA A 244 12.24 -30.98 -2.10
N GLN A 245 11.11 -31.53 -1.69
CA GLN A 245 10.68 -32.88 -1.97
C GLN A 245 9.56 -32.84 -2.99
N PHE A 246 9.78 -33.50 -4.13
CA PHE A 246 8.85 -33.49 -5.26
C PHE A 246 7.93 -34.71 -5.17
N TYR A 247 6.62 -34.44 -5.17
CA TYR A 247 5.56 -35.43 -5.32
C TYR A 247 4.87 -35.21 -6.68
N GLU A 248 3.99 -36.12 -7.10
CA GLU A 248 3.33 -36.01 -8.42
C GLU A 248 2.48 -34.72 -8.56
N ASN A 249 1.82 -34.27 -7.47
CA ASN A 249 0.88 -33.15 -7.52
C ASN A 249 1.33 -31.92 -6.72
N HIS A 250 2.39 -32.03 -5.94
CA HIS A 250 2.84 -30.94 -5.07
C HIS A 250 4.33 -31.03 -4.76
N VAL A 251 4.89 -29.91 -4.31
CA VAL A 251 6.28 -29.81 -3.85
C VAL A 251 6.23 -29.34 -2.40
N THR A 252 6.87 -30.08 -1.50
CA THR A 252 7.07 -29.61 -0.12
C THR A 252 8.45 -28.99 -0.02
N ILE A 253 8.53 -27.81 0.60
CA ILE A 253 9.77 -27.05 0.76
C ILE A 253 10.04 -27.00 2.25
N ARG A 254 11.23 -27.47 2.67
CA ARG A 254 11.64 -27.38 4.07
C ARG A 254 12.32 -26.03 4.30
N LEU A 255 11.61 -25.14 4.98
CA LEU A 255 12.21 -23.91 5.53
C LEU A 255 13.11 -24.32 6.71
N GLN A 256 14.36 -23.87 6.70
CA GLN A 256 15.27 -23.98 7.85
C GLN A 256 15.09 -22.78 8.76
#